data_AF-A0A847TWP7-F1
#
_entry.id   AF-A0A847TWP7-F1
#
_cell.length_a   1.000
_cell.length_b   1.000
_cell.length_c   1.000
_cell.angle_alpha   90.00
_cell.angle_beta   90.00
_cell.angle_gamma   90.00
#
_symmetry.space_group_name_H-M   'P 1'
#
loop_
_entity.id
_entity.type
_entity.pdbx_description
1 polymer ?
#
loop_
_entity_poly.entity_id
_entity_poly.type
_entity_poly.pdbx_seq_one_letter_code
_entity_poly.pdbx_strand_id
1 'polypeptide(L)'
;MKPAGALATGIDTLRRQPQIVAILFAFSLLSTGLSAAQFVNPLLAYPATGVVYLLLPFLVGGLVAYVAASMTETPSFGQFFAAGRDHYVGLLLGGLLLGVVTLVLYVLVAIVFFVAVVLVFGFALNTGLGTATLLVVALLSLVGFLVVLVPWFLSQFFPAAMVLDGDGVADSFRRSLSLVRSNVLSVLGFDLLAFVIGLFAQLPTAFLFYTSFDSMAMDAGSNTGMVSIFDYMSTTEAGLFLGSSLVISTTVGSVMYTYYVAYYREIGDASAAATATTKL
;
A
#
# COMPACT_ATOMS: atom_id res chain seq x y z
N MET A 1 -7.70 -20.43 -8.54
CA MET A 1 -6.94 -20.93 -7.36
C MET A 1 -5.47 -20.49 -7.37
N LYS A 2 -5.12 -19.39 -8.05
CA LYS A 2 -3.75 -18.86 -8.18
C LYS A 2 -3.14 -18.19 -6.92
N PRO A 3 -3.87 -17.37 -6.15
CA PRO A 3 -3.25 -16.58 -5.08
C PRO A 3 -2.64 -17.41 -3.94
N ALA A 4 -3.25 -18.54 -3.58
CA ALA A 4 -2.69 -19.43 -2.56
C ALA A 4 -1.37 -20.10 -3.01
N GLY A 5 -1.25 -20.43 -4.30
CA GLY A 5 -0.02 -21.00 -4.89
C GLY A 5 1.11 -19.97 -4.88
N ALA A 6 0.83 -18.74 -5.35
CA ALA A 6 1.79 -17.64 -5.27
C ALA A 6 2.25 -17.34 -3.84
N LEU A 7 1.35 -17.40 -2.84
CA LEU A 7 1.72 -17.24 -1.44
C LEU A 7 2.67 -18.35 -0.97
N ALA A 8 2.39 -19.61 -1.31
CA ALA A 8 3.26 -20.73 -0.98
C ALA A 8 4.65 -20.60 -1.62
N THR A 9 4.71 -20.20 -2.90
CA THR A 9 5.98 -19.90 -3.60
C THR A 9 6.73 -18.75 -2.94
N GLY A 10 6.02 -17.69 -2.54
CA GLY A 10 6.60 -16.55 -1.84
C GLY A 10 7.22 -16.95 -0.48
N ILE A 11 6.54 -17.82 0.27
CA ILE A 11 7.04 -18.35 1.55
C ILE A 11 8.25 -19.27 1.32
N ASP A 12 8.23 -20.14 0.31
CA ASP A 12 9.37 -21.02 0.00
C ASP A 12 10.61 -20.19 -0.40
N THR A 13 10.41 -19.18 -1.24
CA THR A 13 11.46 -18.23 -1.65
C THR A 13 12.05 -17.53 -0.42
N LEU A 14 11.19 -17.05 0.49
CA LEU A 14 11.64 -16.37 1.71
C LEU A 14 12.45 -17.29 2.63
N ARG A 15 12.06 -18.57 2.74
CA ARG A 15 12.80 -19.58 3.52
C ARG A 15 14.16 -19.89 2.92
N ARG A 16 14.27 -19.93 1.60
CA ARG A 16 15.54 -20.15 0.89
C ARG A 16 16.45 -18.94 0.95
N GLN A 17 15.88 -17.73 0.99
CA GLN A 17 16.63 -16.47 0.97
C GLN A 17 16.23 -15.54 2.12
N PRO A 18 16.77 -15.78 3.33
CA PRO A 18 16.51 -14.93 4.49
C PRO A 18 17.08 -13.51 4.33
N GLN A 19 17.92 -13.27 3.32
CA GLN A 19 18.45 -11.94 3.00
C GLN A 19 17.35 -10.93 2.63
N ILE A 20 16.21 -11.39 2.10
CA ILE A 20 15.01 -10.54 1.86
C ILE A 20 14.54 -9.91 3.18
N VAL A 21 14.53 -10.70 4.27
CA VAL A 21 14.18 -10.23 5.60
C VAL A 21 15.18 -9.18 6.08
N ALA A 22 16.48 -9.36 5.82
CA ALA A 22 17.50 -8.39 6.22
C ALA A 22 17.33 -7.02 5.51
N ILE A 23 17.00 -7.03 4.21
CA ILE A 23 16.73 -5.80 3.44
C ILE A 23 15.50 -5.08 4.01
N LEU A 24 14.41 -5.81 4.25
CA LEU A 24 13.19 -5.23 4.79
C LEU A 24 13.31 -4.84 6.26
N PHE A 25 14.13 -5.53 7.03
CA PHE A 25 14.47 -5.16 8.39
C PHE A 25 15.22 -3.82 8.41
N ALA A 26 16.23 -3.64 7.56
CA ALA A 26 16.97 -2.39 7.48
C ALA A 26 16.05 -1.22 7.09
N PHE A 27 15.16 -1.43 6.12
CA PHE A 27 14.19 -0.41 5.74
C PHE A 27 13.15 -0.14 6.83
N SER A 28 12.60 -1.20 7.45
CA SER A 28 11.63 -1.05 8.53
C SER A 28 12.26 -0.35 9.74
N LEU A 29 13.51 -0.65 10.08
CA LEU A 29 14.25 0.01 11.15
C LEU A 29 14.44 1.50 10.85
N LEU A 30 14.82 1.83 9.61
CA LEU A 30 14.92 3.23 9.17
C LEU A 30 13.56 3.94 9.25
N SER A 31 12.50 3.33 8.73
CA SER A 31 11.15 3.90 8.75
C SER A 31 10.66 4.10 10.18
N THR A 32 10.78 3.09 11.04
CA THR A 32 10.39 3.14 12.45
C THR A 32 11.22 4.19 13.21
N GLY A 33 12.53 4.27 12.96
CA GLY A 33 13.41 5.27 13.56
C GLY A 33 13.08 6.69 13.12
N LEU A 34 12.77 6.91 11.84
CA LEU A 34 12.30 8.20 11.32
C LEU A 34 10.94 8.58 11.89
N SER A 35 10.01 7.63 12.01
CA SER A 35 8.73 7.85 12.69
C SER A 35 8.92 8.22 14.16
N ALA A 36 9.97 7.72 14.82
CA ALA A 36 10.25 8.08 16.21
C ALA A 36 10.64 9.57 16.40
N ALA A 37 11.04 10.28 15.34
CA ALA A 37 11.33 11.71 15.42
C ALA A 37 10.09 12.52 15.84
N GLN A 38 8.89 12.03 15.57
CA GLN A 38 7.63 12.69 15.94
C GLN A 38 7.38 12.73 17.45
N PHE A 39 8.04 11.86 18.24
CA PHE A 39 7.98 11.90 19.71
C PHE A 39 8.77 13.08 20.29
N VAL A 40 9.76 13.60 19.57
CA VAL A 40 10.53 14.79 19.99
C VAL A 40 9.82 16.05 19.52
N ASN A 41 9.41 16.06 18.25
CA ASN A 41 8.66 17.17 17.68
C ASN A 41 7.71 16.65 16.60
N PRO A 42 6.38 16.81 16.76
CA PRO A 42 5.39 16.36 15.79
C PRO A 42 5.62 16.90 14.37
N LEU A 43 6.24 18.08 14.22
CA LEU A 43 6.55 18.67 12.91
C LEU A 43 7.65 17.91 12.16
N LEU A 44 8.48 17.12 12.85
CA LEU A 44 9.49 16.27 12.20
C LEU A 44 8.87 15.07 11.48
N ALA A 45 7.58 14.76 11.72
CA ALA A 45 6.87 13.71 11.00
C ALA A 45 6.81 13.97 9.49
N TYR A 46 6.66 15.23 9.07
CA TYR A 46 6.57 15.61 7.65
C TYR A 46 7.86 15.34 6.88
N PRO A 47 9.03 15.88 7.27
CA PRO A 47 10.28 15.58 6.58
C PRO A 47 10.69 14.10 6.72
N ALA A 48 10.43 13.46 7.88
CA ALA A 48 10.66 12.03 8.06
C ALA A 48 9.89 11.19 7.04
N THR A 49 8.60 11.48 6.89
CA THR A 49 7.73 10.84 5.89
C THR A 49 8.21 11.13 4.47
N GLY A 50 8.62 12.37 4.17
CA GLY A 50 9.20 12.73 2.88
C GLY A 50 10.45 11.92 2.52
N VAL A 51 11.36 11.70 3.47
CA VAL A 51 12.54 10.85 3.28
C VAL A 51 12.15 9.41 2.97
N VAL A 52 11.19 8.84 3.72
CA VAL A 52 10.69 7.48 3.46
C VAL A 52 10.13 7.39 2.04
N TYR A 53 9.28 8.34 1.63
CA TYR A 53 8.71 8.36 0.28
C TYR A 53 9.75 8.50 -0.84
N LEU A 54 10.83 9.25 -0.61
CA LEU A 54 11.92 9.37 -1.57
C LEU A 54 12.78 8.10 -1.68
N LEU A 55 12.84 7.29 -0.63
CA LEU A 55 13.56 6.02 -0.60
C LEU A 55 12.72 4.85 -1.13
N LEU A 56 11.39 4.95 -1.07
CA LEU A 56 10.48 3.89 -1.51
C LEU A 56 10.73 3.41 -2.96
N PRO A 57 10.92 4.27 -3.98
CA PRO A 57 11.20 3.82 -5.34
C PRO A 57 12.46 2.96 -5.43
N PHE A 58 13.51 3.34 -4.70
CA PHE A 58 14.75 2.58 -4.65
C PHE A 58 14.52 1.20 -4.01
N LEU A 59 13.83 1.18 -2.87
CA LEU A 59 13.51 -0.07 -2.16
C LEU A 59 12.64 -0.99 -3.02
N VAL A 60 11.57 -0.47 -3.61
CA VAL A 60 10.62 -1.25 -4.42
C VAL A 60 11.33 -1.79 -5.66
N GLY A 61 12.12 -0.97 -6.35
CA GLY A 61 12.91 -1.40 -7.51
C GLY A 61 13.89 -2.52 -7.18
N GLY A 62 14.65 -2.33 -6.09
CA GLY A 62 15.59 -3.33 -5.62
C GLY A 62 14.91 -4.61 -5.16
N LEU A 63 13.84 -4.52 -4.35
CA LEU A 63 13.14 -5.68 -3.79
C LEU A 63 12.48 -6.51 -4.87
N VAL A 64 11.78 -5.88 -5.82
CA VAL A 64 11.10 -6.61 -6.89
C VAL A 64 12.11 -7.40 -7.73
N ALA A 65 13.21 -6.77 -8.14
CA ALA A 65 14.25 -7.44 -8.91
C ALA A 65 14.94 -8.55 -8.10
N TYR A 66 15.30 -8.26 -6.85
CA TYR A 66 15.97 -9.22 -5.98
C TYR A 66 15.09 -10.44 -5.73
N VAL A 67 13.82 -10.24 -5.35
CA VAL A 67 12.87 -11.33 -5.13
C VAL A 67 12.62 -12.14 -6.39
N ALA A 68 12.51 -11.49 -7.56
CA ALA A 68 12.32 -12.20 -8.81
C ALA A 68 13.54 -13.06 -9.17
N ALA A 69 14.75 -12.55 -8.95
CA ALA A 69 15.98 -13.31 -9.10
C ALA A 69 16.09 -14.46 -8.08
N SER A 70 15.63 -14.25 -6.84
CA SER A 70 15.62 -15.25 -5.77
C SER A 70 14.79 -16.50 -6.09
N MET A 71 13.82 -16.40 -7.01
CA MET A 71 12.98 -17.52 -7.42
C MET A 71 13.70 -18.49 -8.36
N THR A 72 14.75 -18.04 -9.05
CA THR A 72 15.50 -18.86 -10.01
C THR A 72 16.94 -19.12 -9.55
N GLU A 73 17.57 -18.15 -8.89
CA GLU A 73 18.98 -18.15 -8.55
C GLU A 73 19.22 -17.49 -7.17
N THR A 74 20.49 -17.41 -6.73
CA THR A 74 20.91 -16.69 -5.52
C THR A 74 21.48 -15.31 -5.86
N PRO A 75 20.67 -14.24 -5.90
CA PRO A 75 21.13 -12.88 -6.18
C PRO A 75 22.05 -12.35 -5.09
N SER A 76 23.00 -11.50 -5.49
CA SER A 76 23.86 -10.78 -4.55
C SER A 76 23.22 -9.46 -4.10
N PHE A 77 23.62 -8.92 -2.95
CA PHE A 77 23.20 -7.58 -2.52
C PHE A 77 23.56 -6.49 -3.54
N GLY A 78 24.65 -6.66 -4.30
CA GLY A 78 25.02 -5.74 -5.37
C GLY A 78 23.94 -5.62 -6.44
N GLN A 79 23.23 -6.71 -6.76
CA GLN A 79 22.12 -6.70 -7.71
C GLN A 79 20.92 -5.92 -7.17
N PHE A 80 20.63 -6.00 -5.85
CA PHE A 80 19.60 -5.18 -5.22
C PHE A 80 19.90 -3.67 -5.38
N PHE A 81 21.13 -3.24 -5.08
CA PHE A 81 21.52 -1.83 -5.21
C PHE A 81 21.60 -1.35 -6.66
N ALA A 82 21.99 -2.22 -7.59
CA ALA A 82 21.97 -1.91 -9.03
C ALA A 82 20.52 -1.71 -9.49
N ALA A 83 19.67 -2.72 -9.28
CA ALA A 83 18.27 -2.67 -9.69
C ALA A 83 17.51 -1.50 -9.07
N GLY A 84 17.74 -1.21 -7.78
CA GLY A 84 17.12 -0.07 -7.11
C GLY A 84 17.51 1.27 -7.73
N ARG A 85 18.75 1.43 -8.22
CA ARG A 85 19.21 2.66 -8.90
C ARG A 85 18.67 2.75 -10.33
N ASP A 86 18.76 1.65 -11.07
CA ASP A 86 18.38 1.60 -12.48
C ASP A 86 16.89 1.91 -12.66
N HIS A 87 16.04 1.42 -11.74
CA HIS A 87 14.60 1.59 -11.78
C HIS A 87 14.09 2.77 -10.93
N TYR A 88 14.97 3.48 -10.21
CA TYR A 88 14.59 4.55 -9.29
C TYR A 88 13.75 5.63 -9.97
N VAL A 89 14.28 6.19 -11.07
CA VAL A 89 13.67 7.33 -11.76
C VAL A 89 12.34 6.94 -12.38
N GLY A 90 12.27 5.75 -12.99
CA GLY A 90 11.03 5.22 -13.57
C GLY A 90 9.92 5.05 -12.52
N LEU A 91 10.26 4.46 -11.37
CA LEU A 91 9.32 4.27 -10.27
C LEU A 91 8.93 5.60 -9.61
N LEU A 92 9.87 6.53 -9.45
CA LEU A 92 9.60 7.85 -8.89
C LEU A 92 8.66 8.66 -9.80
N LEU A 93 8.95 8.72 -11.10
CA LEU A 93 8.12 9.46 -12.06
C LEU A 93 6.75 8.80 -12.25
N GLY A 94 6.69 7.46 -12.31
CA GLY A 94 5.42 6.75 -12.37
C GLY A 94 4.58 6.93 -11.11
N GLY A 95 5.22 6.88 -9.94
CA GLY A 95 4.57 7.17 -8.66
C GLY A 95 4.07 8.62 -8.58
N LEU A 96 4.86 9.59 -9.04
CA LEU A 96 4.46 11.00 -9.08
C LEU A 96 3.28 11.21 -10.05
N LEU A 97 3.32 10.60 -11.23
CA LEU A 97 2.23 10.66 -12.21
C LEU A 97 0.94 10.09 -11.61
N LEU A 98 1.02 8.90 -10.98
CA LEU A 98 -0.13 8.29 -10.31
C LEU A 98 -0.64 9.17 -9.16
N GLY A 99 0.26 9.79 -8.40
CA GLY A 99 -0.07 10.74 -7.34
C GLY A 99 -0.81 11.97 -7.87
N VAL A 100 -0.34 12.57 -8.96
CA VAL A 100 -1.01 13.72 -9.61
C VAL A 100 -2.39 13.32 -10.14
N VAL A 101 -2.50 12.19 -10.83
CA VAL A 101 -3.79 11.69 -11.33
C VAL A 101 -4.75 11.45 -10.16
N THR A 102 -4.27 10.82 -9.10
CA THR A 102 -5.05 10.56 -7.88
C THR A 102 -5.51 11.87 -7.23
N LEU A 103 -4.62 12.85 -7.09
CA LEU A 103 -4.95 14.18 -6.57
C LEU A 103 -6.04 14.86 -7.39
N VAL A 104 -5.91 14.87 -8.72
CA VAL A 104 -6.92 15.44 -9.63
C VAL A 104 -8.27 14.74 -9.45
N LEU A 105 -8.28 13.42 -9.36
CA LEU A 105 -9.51 12.66 -9.12
C LEU A 105 -10.12 12.97 -7.75
N TYR A 106 -9.32 13.06 -6.69
CA TYR A 106 -9.80 13.46 -5.36
C TYR A 106 -10.42 14.86 -5.38
N VAL A 107 -9.78 15.83 -6.04
CA VAL A 107 -10.31 17.20 -6.16
C VAL A 107 -11.63 17.20 -6.94
N LEU A 108 -11.70 16.48 -8.06
CA LEU A 108 -12.93 16.37 -8.86
C LEU A 108 -14.06 15.70 -8.07
N VAL A 109 -13.77 14.57 -7.41
CA VAL A 109 -14.74 13.88 -6.56
C VAL A 109 -15.18 14.78 -5.40
N ALA A 110 -14.27 15.51 -4.76
CA ALA A 110 -14.61 16.42 -3.68
C ALA A 110 -15.53 17.57 -4.14
N ILE A 111 -15.26 18.17 -5.30
CA ILE A 111 -16.10 19.23 -5.87
C ILE A 111 -17.49 18.68 -6.21
N VAL A 112 -17.56 17.55 -6.93
CA VAL A 112 -18.84 16.94 -7.32
C VAL A 112 -19.64 16.53 -6.08
N PHE A 113 -18.98 15.92 -5.11
CA PHE A 113 -19.59 15.51 -3.85
C PHE A 113 -20.09 16.72 -3.05
N PHE A 114 -19.30 17.77 -2.94
CA PHE A 114 -19.69 19.00 -2.25
C PHE A 114 -20.94 19.64 -2.89
N VAL A 115 -20.95 19.80 -4.21
CA VAL A 115 -22.10 20.34 -4.94
C VAL A 115 -23.33 19.45 -4.75
N ALA A 116 -23.17 18.13 -4.87
CA ALA A 116 -24.27 17.19 -4.71
C ALA A 116 -24.84 17.20 -3.28
N VAL A 117 -23.97 17.25 -2.25
CA VAL A 117 -24.39 17.36 -0.84
C VAL A 117 -25.15 18.68 -0.61
N VAL A 118 -24.64 19.82 -1.09
CA VAL A 118 -25.33 21.11 -0.94
C VAL A 118 -26.71 21.08 -1.58
N LEU A 119 -26.85 20.50 -2.78
CA LEU A 119 -28.14 20.37 -3.47
C LEU A 119 -29.09 19.43 -2.73
N VAL A 120 -28.60 18.26 -2.32
CA VAL A 120 -29.39 17.22 -1.65
C VAL A 120 -29.86 17.70 -0.27
N PHE A 121 -28.99 18.31 0.52
CA PHE A 121 -29.37 18.86 1.82
C PHE A 121 -30.18 20.14 1.68
N GLY A 122 -29.90 21.01 0.70
CA GLY A 122 -30.72 22.19 0.40
C GLY A 122 -32.16 21.81 0.04
N PHE A 123 -32.34 20.74 -0.72
CA PHE A 123 -33.67 20.18 -1.01
C PHE A 123 -34.30 19.54 0.24
N ALA A 124 -33.52 18.75 0.99
CA ALA A 124 -34.02 18.07 2.20
C ALA A 124 -34.39 19.02 3.35
N LEU A 125 -33.82 20.24 3.41
CA LEU A 125 -34.29 21.28 4.34
C LEU A 125 -35.73 21.70 4.07
N ASN A 126 -36.21 21.57 2.82
CA ASN A 126 -37.57 21.92 2.43
C ASN A 126 -38.54 20.72 2.53
N THR A 127 -38.06 19.49 2.38
CA THR A 127 -38.90 18.28 2.31
C THR A 127 -38.72 17.30 3.48
N GLY A 128 -37.80 17.57 4.40
CA GLY A 128 -37.37 16.69 5.48
C GLY A 128 -36.25 15.72 5.08
N LEU A 129 -35.42 15.32 6.05
CA LEU A 129 -34.37 14.30 5.88
C LEU A 129 -35.01 12.90 5.91
N GLY A 130 -35.32 12.36 4.73
CA GLY A 130 -35.83 11.00 4.56
C GLY A 130 -34.74 9.98 4.21
N THR A 131 -35.09 8.70 4.28
CA THR A 131 -34.21 7.57 3.87
C THR A 131 -33.71 7.72 2.43
N ALA A 132 -34.51 8.33 1.55
CA ALA A 132 -34.12 8.62 0.17
C ALA A 132 -32.91 9.56 0.08
N THR A 133 -32.85 10.60 0.92
CA THR A 133 -31.72 11.56 0.98
C THR A 133 -30.44 10.85 1.39
N LEU A 134 -30.50 9.99 2.42
CA LEU A 134 -29.35 9.21 2.88
C LEU A 134 -28.87 8.21 1.83
N LEU A 135 -29.79 7.58 1.10
CA LEU A 135 -29.46 6.64 0.03
C LEU A 135 -28.74 7.34 -1.13
N VAL A 136 -29.17 8.54 -1.51
CA VAL A 136 -28.48 9.35 -2.53
C VAL A 136 -27.06 9.70 -2.08
N VAL A 137 -26.88 10.16 -0.85
CA VAL A 137 -25.55 10.47 -0.30
C VAL A 137 -24.67 9.21 -0.27
N ALA A 138 -25.20 8.07 0.18
CA ALA A 138 -24.46 6.81 0.24
C ALA A 138 -24.01 6.34 -1.16
N LEU A 139 -24.88 6.42 -2.17
CA LEU A 139 -24.54 6.08 -3.55
C LEU A 139 -23.50 7.03 -4.13
N LEU A 140 -23.60 8.34 -3.88
CA LEU A 140 -22.61 9.31 -4.32
C LEU A 140 -21.23 9.06 -3.68
N SER A 141 -21.20 8.77 -2.38
CA SER A 141 -19.98 8.39 -1.67
C SER A 141 -19.36 7.11 -2.26
N LEU A 142 -20.18 6.11 -2.56
CA LEU A 142 -19.72 4.85 -3.17
C LEU A 142 -19.15 5.10 -4.57
N VAL A 143 -19.83 5.89 -5.41
CA VAL A 143 -19.34 6.23 -6.75
C VAL A 143 -18.04 7.02 -6.65
N GLY A 144 -17.96 8.03 -5.78
CA GLY A 144 -16.74 8.81 -5.56
C GLY A 144 -15.57 7.93 -5.12
N PHE A 145 -15.82 7.00 -4.19
CA PHE A 145 -14.83 6.02 -3.75
C PHE A 145 -14.34 5.14 -4.91
N LEU A 146 -15.26 4.60 -5.73
CA LEU A 146 -14.90 3.76 -6.88
C LEU A 146 -14.10 4.53 -7.95
N VAL A 147 -14.42 5.80 -8.21
CA VAL A 147 -13.69 6.64 -9.18
C VAL A 147 -12.21 6.78 -8.81
N VAL A 148 -11.90 6.84 -7.51
CA VAL A 148 -10.51 6.90 -7.03
C VAL A 148 -9.90 5.49 -6.94
N LEU A 149 -10.65 4.50 -6.46
CA LEU A 149 -10.14 3.16 -6.22
C LEU A 149 -9.78 2.43 -7.53
N VAL A 150 -10.58 2.59 -8.59
CA VAL A 150 -10.38 1.85 -9.85
C VAL A 150 -9.02 2.12 -10.49
N PRO A 151 -8.57 3.38 -10.67
CA PRO A 151 -7.21 3.66 -11.16
C PRO A 151 -6.13 3.02 -10.31
N TRP A 152 -6.24 3.08 -8.98
CA TRP A 152 -5.30 2.44 -8.05
C TRP A 152 -5.24 0.93 -8.26
N PHE A 153 -6.40 0.29 -8.28
CA PHE A 153 -6.54 -1.15 -8.51
C PHE A 153 -5.95 -1.59 -9.85
N LEU A 154 -6.11 -0.79 -10.91
CA LEU A 154 -5.56 -1.07 -12.23
C LEU A 154 -4.04 -0.84 -12.31
N SER A 155 -3.50 0.05 -11.49
CA SER A 155 -2.07 0.40 -11.46
C SER A 155 -1.23 -0.38 -10.43
N GLN A 156 -1.82 -1.25 -9.61
CA GLN A 156 -1.12 -1.88 -8.48
C GLN A 156 0.10 -2.72 -8.86
N PHE A 157 0.14 -3.24 -10.10
CA PHE A 157 1.27 -4.01 -10.64
C PHE A 157 2.26 -3.16 -11.45
N PHE A 158 2.07 -1.84 -11.51
CA PHE A 158 3.00 -0.94 -12.18
C PHE A 158 4.44 -1.11 -11.70
N PRO A 159 4.74 -1.19 -10.37
CA PRO A 159 6.12 -1.35 -9.94
C PRO A 159 6.75 -2.66 -10.41
N ALA A 160 6.00 -3.76 -10.37
CA ALA A 160 6.46 -5.04 -10.89
C ALA A 160 6.70 -5.00 -12.42
N ALA A 161 5.78 -4.41 -13.18
CA ALA A 161 5.93 -4.25 -14.62
C ALA A 161 7.13 -3.40 -15.00
N MET A 162 7.38 -2.31 -14.25
CA MET A 162 8.52 -1.43 -14.51
C MET A 162 9.85 -2.15 -14.31
N VAL A 163 9.95 -2.95 -13.25
CA VAL A 163 11.20 -3.62 -12.90
C VAL A 163 11.45 -4.89 -13.71
N LEU A 164 10.39 -5.63 -14.05
CA LEU A 164 10.50 -6.94 -14.69
C LEU A 164 10.34 -6.89 -16.21
N ASP A 165 9.48 -6.02 -16.73
CA ASP A 165 9.20 -5.93 -18.16
C ASP A 165 9.93 -4.73 -18.82
N GLY A 166 10.39 -3.72 -18.05
CA GLY A 166 11.47 -2.80 -18.47
C GLY A 166 11.17 -1.77 -19.57
N ASP A 167 9.98 -1.75 -20.16
CA ASP A 167 9.65 -0.93 -21.35
C ASP A 167 9.32 0.55 -21.05
N GLY A 168 9.68 1.05 -19.86
CA GLY A 168 9.44 2.43 -19.43
C GLY A 168 8.06 2.67 -18.79
N VAL A 169 7.82 3.91 -18.34
CA VAL A 169 6.70 4.23 -17.42
C VAL A 169 5.33 3.97 -18.06
N ALA A 170 5.10 4.46 -19.28
CA ALA A 170 3.80 4.34 -19.94
C ALA A 170 3.45 2.88 -20.27
N ASP A 171 4.42 2.11 -20.75
CA ASP A 171 4.22 0.71 -21.10
C ASP A 171 4.04 -0.18 -19.86
N SER A 172 4.73 0.15 -18.77
CA SER A 172 4.51 -0.50 -17.46
C SER A 172 3.08 -0.29 -16.94
N PHE A 173 2.51 0.92 -17.10
CA PHE A 173 1.11 1.17 -16.77
C PHE A 173 0.16 0.38 -17.67
N ARG A 174 0.38 0.37 -18.99
CA ARG A 174 -0.43 -0.40 -19.95
C ARG A 174 -0.39 -1.89 -19.64
N ARG A 175 0.79 -2.40 -19.28
CA ARG A 175 1.01 -3.78 -18.87
C ARG A 175 0.21 -4.13 -17.62
N SER A 176 0.31 -3.31 -16.57
CA SER A 176 -0.51 -3.46 -15.34
C SER A 176 -2.01 -3.46 -15.66
N LEU A 177 -2.47 -2.49 -16.45
CA LEU A 177 -3.87 -2.37 -16.90
C LEU A 177 -4.35 -3.63 -17.64
N SER A 178 -3.53 -4.13 -18.58
CA SER A 178 -3.84 -5.34 -19.35
C SER A 178 -3.93 -6.57 -18.44
N LEU A 179 -2.96 -6.76 -17.55
CA LEU A 179 -2.90 -7.92 -16.65
C LEU A 179 -4.06 -7.95 -15.66
N VAL A 180 -4.41 -6.80 -15.08
CA VAL A 180 -5.54 -6.70 -14.15
C VAL A 180 -6.85 -6.95 -14.88
N ARG A 181 -7.06 -6.36 -16.06
CA ARG A 181 -8.28 -6.56 -16.86
C ARG A 181 -8.49 -8.02 -17.27
N SER A 182 -7.43 -8.74 -17.62
CA SER A 182 -7.53 -10.16 -17.99
C SER A 182 -7.68 -11.10 -16.79
N ASN A 183 -7.40 -10.64 -15.57
CA ASN A 183 -7.38 -11.46 -14.36
C ASN A 183 -8.17 -10.88 -13.18
N VAL A 184 -9.18 -10.03 -13.41
CA VAL A 184 -9.89 -9.26 -12.35
C VAL A 184 -10.27 -10.11 -11.14
N LEU A 185 -10.91 -11.27 -11.35
CA LEU A 185 -11.33 -12.15 -10.26
C LEU A 185 -10.15 -12.73 -9.46
N SER A 186 -9.07 -13.08 -10.15
CA SER A 186 -7.85 -13.56 -9.50
C SER A 186 -7.18 -12.44 -8.71
N VAL A 187 -7.18 -11.21 -9.22
CA VAL A 187 -6.57 -10.04 -8.57
C VAL A 187 -7.37 -9.64 -7.33
N LEU A 188 -8.70 -9.68 -7.40
CA LEU A 188 -9.55 -9.52 -6.21
C LEU A 188 -9.27 -10.58 -5.15
N GLY A 189 -9.02 -11.83 -5.54
CA GLY A 189 -8.59 -12.88 -4.61
C GLY A 189 -7.21 -12.61 -4.00
N PHE A 190 -6.31 -12.01 -4.77
CA PHE A 190 -5.00 -11.55 -4.28
C PHE A 190 -5.16 -10.45 -3.24
N ASP A 191 -5.94 -9.42 -3.55
CA ASP A 191 -6.21 -8.27 -2.68
C ASP A 191 -6.95 -8.68 -1.40
N LEU A 192 -7.93 -9.59 -1.50
CA LEU A 192 -8.63 -10.13 -0.34
C LEU A 192 -7.67 -10.87 0.59
N LEU A 193 -6.78 -11.70 0.05
CA LEU A 193 -5.81 -12.43 0.87
C LEU A 193 -4.79 -11.49 1.51
N ALA A 194 -4.28 -10.52 0.75
CA ALA A 194 -3.40 -9.46 1.23
C ALA A 194 -4.06 -8.66 2.37
N PHE A 195 -5.33 -8.30 2.19
CA PHE A 195 -6.13 -7.59 3.18
C PHE A 195 -6.29 -8.42 4.46
N VAL A 196 -6.65 -9.70 4.34
CA VAL A 196 -6.80 -10.58 5.51
C VAL A 196 -5.48 -10.73 6.26
N ILE A 197 -4.36 -10.95 5.55
CA ILE A 197 -3.02 -11.02 6.17
C ILE A 197 -2.70 -9.72 6.90
N GLY A 198 -2.91 -8.57 6.25
CA GLY A 198 -2.68 -7.25 6.84
C GLY A 198 -3.56 -6.98 8.07
N LEU A 199 -4.84 -7.37 8.01
CA LEU A 199 -5.79 -7.20 9.10
C LEU A 199 -5.35 -7.98 10.35
N PHE A 200 -5.00 -9.26 10.19
CA PHE A 200 -4.51 -10.08 11.30
C PHE A 200 -3.17 -9.60 11.84
N ALA A 201 -2.27 -9.18 10.94
CA ALA A 201 -0.98 -8.60 11.32
C ALA A 201 -1.11 -7.34 12.20
N GLN A 202 -2.15 -6.54 11.98
CA GLN A 202 -2.35 -5.28 12.69
C GLN A 202 -3.05 -5.43 14.04
N LEU A 203 -3.62 -6.61 14.36
CA LEU A 203 -4.35 -6.83 15.63
C LEU A 203 -3.56 -6.45 16.90
N PRO A 204 -2.26 -6.79 17.04
CA PRO A 204 -1.49 -6.40 18.22
C PRO A 204 -1.37 -4.89 18.36
N THR A 205 -1.12 -4.19 17.25
CA THR A 205 -1.01 -2.74 17.23
C THR A 205 -2.36 -2.07 17.51
N ALA A 206 -3.45 -2.60 16.94
CA ALA A 206 -4.80 -2.12 17.21
C ALA A 206 -5.19 -2.27 18.69
N PHE A 207 -4.78 -3.37 19.33
CA PHE A 207 -4.99 -3.58 20.76
C PHE A 207 -4.25 -2.54 21.62
N LEU A 208 -2.98 -2.25 21.31
CA LEU A 208 -2.21 -1.20 22.01
C LEU A 208 -2.84 0.19 21.83
N PHE A 209 -3.32 0.51 20.62
CA PHE A 209 -4.02 1.76 20.38
C PHE A 209 -5.33 1.85 21.16
N TYR A 210 -6.10 0.77 21.21
CA TYR A 210 -7.36 0.74 21.97
C TYR A 210 -7.13 1.09 23.44
N THR A 211 -6.10 0.53 24.08
CA THR A 211 -5.76 0.85 25.48
C THR A 211 -5.32 2.30 25.67
N SER A 212 -4.57 2.87 24.72
CA SER A 212 -4.14 4.28 24.78
C SER A 212 -5.24 5.28 24.40
N PHE A 213 -6.22 4.88 23.59
CA PHE A 213 -7.38 5.70 23.25
C PHE A 213 -8.34 5.81 24.44
N ASP A 214 -8.54 4.74 25.19
CA ASP A 214 -9.38 4.74 26.40
C ASP A 214 -8.84 5.71 27.46
N SER A 215 -7.51 5.73 27.66
CA SER A 215 -6.86 6.69 28.55
C SER A 215 -6.93 8.14 28.04
N MET A 216 -6.78 8.37 26.73
CA MET A 216 -6.92 9.70 26.13
C MET A 216 -8.36 10.23 26.23
N ALA A 217 -9.37 9.40 25.98
CA ALA A 217 -10.77 9.79 26.02
C ALA A 217 -11.22 10.24 27.43
N MET A 218 -10.61 9.68 28.47
CA MET A 218 -10.81 10.09 29.87
C MET A 218 -10.22 11.48 30.18
N ASP A 219 -9.14 11.88 29.51
CA ASP A 219 -8.39 13.12 29.80
C ASP A 219 -8.72 14.29 28.86
N ALA A 220 -9.22 14.00 27.65
CA ALA A 220 -9.63 14.97 26.63
C ALA A 220 -10.75 15.95 27.07
N GLY A 221 -11.43 15.67 28.19
CA GLY A 221 -12.38 16.61 28.80
C GLY A 221 -11.73 17.86 29.44
N SER A 222 -10.40 17.88 29.59
CA SER A 222 -9.68 18.91 30.37
C SER A 222 -8.70 19.79 29.56
N ASN A 223 -8.35 19.39 28.32
CA ASN A 223 -7.26 20.01 27.55
C ASN A 223 -7.73 20.50 26.16
N THR A 224 -7.52 21.79 25.86
CA THR A 224 -7.86 22.42 24.57
C THR A 224 -6.66 22.57 23.62
N GLY A 225 -5.49 22.02 23.99
CA GLY A 225 -4.29 21.99 23.17
C GLY A 225 -4.30 20.86 22.13
N MET A 226 -3.40 20.94 21.15
CA MET A 226 -3.17 19.86 20.18
C MET A 226 -2.35 18.76 20.86
N VAL A 227 -3.03 17.78 21.47
CA VAL A 227 -2.38 16.65 22.14
C VAL A 227 -2.29 15.46 21.18
N SER A 228 -1.14 14.81 21.15
CA SER A 228 -0.90 13.61 20.35
C SER A 228 -1.25 12.36 21.17
N ILE A 229 -1.75 11.31 20.52
CA ILE A 229 -1.96 10.01 21.21
C ILE A 229 -0.66 9.44 21.79
N PHE A 230 0.48 9.86 21.25
CA PHE A 230 1.80 9.48 21.74
C PHE A 230 2.19 10.17 23.05
N ASP A 231 1.57 11.31 23.39
CA ASP A 231 1.81 12.00 24.67
C ASP A 231 1.19 11.23 25.84
N TYR A 232 0.18 10.40 25.54
CA TYR A 232 -0.51 9.52 26.48
C TYR A 232 0.13 8.13 26.60
N MET A 233 1.15 7.83 25.79
CA MET A 233 1.90 6.58 25.89
C MET A 233 3.04 6.72 26.88
N SER A 234 3.17 5.77 27.79
CA SER A 234 4.38 5.60 28.58
C SER A 234 5.57 5.24 27.69
N THR A 235 6.80 5.46 28.18
CA THR A 235 8.04 5.05 27.47
C THR A 235 8.02 3.56 27.11
N THR A 236 7.44 2.73 27.97
CA THR A 236 7.29 1.29 27.73
C THR A 236 6.32 0.99 26.59
N GLU A 237 5.16 1.65 26.58
CA GLU A 237 4.15 1.48 25.51
C GLU A 237 4.68 1.99 24.16
N ALA A 238 5.37 3.13 24.15
CA ALA A 238 6.02 3.65 22.95
C ALA A 238 7.10 2.68 22.42
N GLY A 239 7.92 2.11 23.33
CA GLY A 239 8.91 1.10 22.99
C GLY A 239 8.29 -0.18 22.41
N LEU A 240 7.21 -0.67 23.01
CA LEU A 240 6.46 -1.83 22.52
C LEU A 240 5.78 -1.55 21.18
N PHE A 241 5.23 -0.36 20.99
CA PHE A 241 4.64 0.07 19.73
C PHE A 241 5.67 0.09 18.60
N LEU A 242 6.82 0.75 18.81
CA LEU A 242 7.88 0.82 17.80
C LEU A 242 8.49 -0.56 17.54
N GLY A 243 8.75 -1.34 18.58
CA GLY A 243 9.30 -2.69 18.45
C GLY A 243 8.35 -3.65 17.73
N SER A 244 7.07 -3.66 18.08
CA SER A 244 6.06 -4.49 17.39
C SER A 244 5.86 -4.04 15.95
N SER A 245 5.80 -2.72 15.68
CA SER A 245 5.71 -2.17 14.32
C SER A 245 6.89 -2.60 13.45
N LEU A 246 8.12 -2.56 13.99
CA LEU A 246 9.31 -3.03 13.30
C LEU A 246 9.22 -4.53 12.95
N VAL A 247 8.84 -5.37 13.91
CA VAL A 247 8.73 -6.82 13.71
C VAL A 247 7.62 -7.17 12.71
N ILE A 248 6.45 -6.55 12.85
CA ILE A 248 5.29 -6.75 11.98
C ILE A 248 5.63 -6.28 10.56
N SER A 249 6.12 -5.05 10.39
CA SER A 249 6.53 -4.49 9.10
C SER A 249 7.57 -5.37 8.40
N THR A 250 8.59 -5.82 9.14
CA THR A 250 9.64 -6.69 8.58
C THR A 250 9.07 -8.03 8.15
N THR A 251 8.32 -8.70 9.02
CA THR A 251 7.84 -10.07 8.80
C THR A 251 6.76 -10.10 7.71
N VAL A 252 5.73 -9.27 7.88
CA VAL A 252 4.59 -9.20 6.97
C VAL A 252 5.02 -8.58 5.65
N GLY A 253 5.84 -7.53 5.69
CA GLY A 253 6.42 -6.95 4.48
C GLY A 253 7.19 -7.99 3.67
N SER A 254 7.99 -8.85 4.33
CA SER A 254 8.76 -9.87 3.62
C SER A 254 7.87 -10.89 2.92
N VAL A 255 6.85 -11.38 3.61
CA VAL A 255 5.88 -12.32 3.01
C VAL A 255 5.07 -11.65 1.91
N MET A 256 4.62 -10.41 2.13
CA MET A 256 3.77 -9.69 1.18
C MET A 256 4.53 -9.29 -0.08
N TYR A 257 5.79 -8.88 0.02
CA TYR A 257 6.61 -8.56 -1.16
C TYR A 257 6.95 -9.81 -1.97
N THR A 258 7.29 -10.93 -1.32
CA THR A 258 7.54 -12.17 -2.07
C THR A 258 6.27 -12.72 -2.71
N TYR A 259 5.14 -12.64 -2.01
CA TYR A 259 3.83 -12.99 -2.55
C TYR A 259 3.45 -12.11 -3.75
N TYR A 260 3.63 -10.78 -3.65
CA TYR A 260 3.35 -9.83 -4.72
C TYR A 260 4.12 -10.17 -6.00
N VAL A 261 5.43 -10.40 -5.91
CA VAL A 261 6.27 -10.72 -7.08
C VAL A 261 5.93 -12.09 -7.65
N ALA A 262 5.70 -13.10 -6.80
CA ALA A 262 5.32 -14.45 -7.26
C ALA A 262 4.00 -14.41 -8.03
N TYR A 263 3.02 -13.70 -7.48
CA TYR A 263 1.71 -13.54 -8.08
C TYR A 263 1.79 -12.81 -9.42
N TYR A 264 2.58 -11.73 -9.50
CA TYR A 264 2.79 -10.99 -10.74
C TYR A 264 3.32 -11.88 -11.88
N ARG A 265 4.32 -12.71 -11.60
CA ARG A 265 4.89 -13.64 -12.60
C ARG A 265 3.85 -14.68 -13.04
N GLU A 266 3.11 -15.26 -12.09
CA GLU A 266 2.09 -16.28 -12.39
C GLU A 266 0.97 -15.75 -13.30
N ILE A 267 0.49 -14.52 -13.06
CA ILE A 267 -0.54 -13.91 -13.93
C ILE A 267 0.03 -13.47 -15.29
N GLY A 268 1.31 -13.09 -15.34
CA GLY A 268 2.03 -12.75 -16.57
C GLY A 268 2.19 -13.94 -17.50
N ASP A 269 2.70 -15.06 -16.96
CA ASP A 269 2.93 -16.31 -17.69
C ASP A 269 1.60 -16.90 -18.22
N ALA A 270 0.56 -16.88 -17.39
CA ALA A 270 -0.77 -17.35 -17.79
C ALA A 270 -1.38 -16.50 -18.92
N SER A 271 -1.17 -15.17 -18.88
CA SER A 271 -1.66 -14.26 -19.92
C SER A 271 -0.92 -14.45 -21.24
N ALA A 272 0.40 -14.69 -21.19
CA ALA A 272 1.20 -15.01 -22.36
C ALA A 272 0.77 -16.34 -23.01
N ALA A 273 0.54 -17.38 -22.20
CA ALA A 273 0.08 -18.69 -22.68
C ALA A 273 -1.29 -18.61 -23.39
N ALA A 274 -2.26 -17.90 -22.80
CA ALA A 274 -3.59 -17.71 -23.40
C ALA A 274 -3.53 -16.96 -24.75
N THR A 275 -2.62 -15.99 -24.87
CA THR A 275 -2.42 -15.23 -26.11
C THR A 275 -1.84 -16.11 -27.21
N ALA A 276 -0.94 -17.05 -26.87
CA ALA A 276 -0.39 -18.01 -27.81
C ALA A 276 -1.43 -19.03 -28.29
N THR A 277 -2.35 -19.48 -27.42
CA THR A 277 -3.41 -20.44 -27.80
C THR A 277 -4.45 -19.82 -28.73
N THR A 278 -4.68 -18.50 -28.65
CA THR A 278 -5.67 -17.80 -29.49
C THR A 278 -5.14 -17.47 -30.89
N LYS A 279 -3.83 -17.61 -31.12
CA LYS A 279 -3.17 -17.36 -32.42
C LYS A 279 -2.95 -18.63 -33.25
N LEU A 280 -3.36 -19.79 -32.75
CA LEU A 280 -3.37 -21.09 -33.43
C LEU A 280 -4.79 -21.39 -33.95
#